data_AF-A0A3N5WG72-F1
#
_entry.id   AF-A0A3N5WG72-F1
#
_cell.length_a   1.000
_cell.length_b   1.000
_cell.length_c   1.000
_cell.angle_alpha   90.00
_cell.angle_beta   90.00
_cell.angle_gamma   90.00
#
_symmetry.space_group_name_H-M   'P 1'
#
loop_
_entity.id
_entity.type
_entity.pdbx_description
1 polymer ?
#
loop_
_entity_poly.entity_id
_entity_poly.type
_entity_poly.pdbx_seq_one_letter_code
_entity_poly.pdbx_strand_id
1 'polypeptide(L)'
;MEGRTLKGLADLFLPDGGTARLFRPIWLRIWRYLQLDIRTGDAPHVIDDVRGVFTADPFEEKASFASNDPELRRIWDVGWRTTRLCSGETFFDCPYYEQLQYVGDTRIVALITMNVSGDDRLTRNAIMHFHQSRVVDGLAASHS
;
A
#
# COMPACT_ATOMS: atom_id res chain seq x y z
N MET A 1 25.18 -0.96 -10.01
CA MET A 1 24.98 -0.99 -8.54
C MET A 1 25.86 -2.10 -7.97
N GLU A 2 27.17 -1.91 -7.92
CA GLU A 2 28.05 -2.90 -7.28
C GLU A 2 28.04 -2.70 -5.77
N GLY A 3 27.95 -3.79 -5.01
CA GLY A 3 28.05 -3.80 -3.55
C GLY A 3 26.78 -3.44 -2.78
N ARG A 4 25.60 -3.34 -3.40
CA ARG A 4 24.32 -3.11 -2.69
C ARG A 4 23.47 -4.37 -2.69
N THR A 5 23.01 -4.78 -1.51
CA THR A 5 22.07 -5.91 -1.34
C THR A 5 20.67 -5.37 -1.10
N LEU A 6 19.70 -5.81 -1.91
CA LEU A 6 18.28 -5.56 -1.63
C LEU A 6 17.82 -6.49 -0.51
N LYS A 7 17.20 -5.92 0.52
CA LYS A 7 16.55 -6.66 1.61
C LYS A 7 15.07 -6.32 1.61
N GLY A 8 14.23 -7.34 1.66
CA GLY A 8 12.79 -7.15 1.68
C GLY A 8 12.02 -8.46 1.64
N LEU A 9 10.71 -8.33 1.46
CA LEU A 9 9.83 -9.48 1.22
C LEU A 9 10.20 -10.14 -0.12
N ALA A 10 10.12 -11.47 -0.16
CA ALA A 10 10.38 -12.25 -1.36
C ALA A 10 9.22 -13.22 -1.61
N ASP A 11 8.90 -13.41 -2.88
CA ASP A 11 7.97 -14.43 -3.36
C ASP A 11 8.76 -15.42 -4.22
N LEU A 12 8.52 -16.71 -4.04
CA LEU A 12 9.13 -17.77 -4.83
C LEU A 12 8.09 -18.40 -5.74
N PHE A 13 8.35 -18.37 -7.05
CA PHE A 13 7.56 -19.06 -8.05
C PHE A 13 8.36 -20.23 -8.61
N LEU A 14 7.70 -21.38 -8.74
CA LEU A 14 8.27 -22.60 -9.34
C LEU A 14 7.49 -22.89 -10.63
N PRO A 15 8.00 -22.47 -11.81
CA PRO A 15 7.37 -22.75 -13.09
C PRO A 15 7.35 -24.25 -13.40
N ASP A 16 6.29 -24.69 -14.09
CA ASP A 16 6.09 -26.08 -14.52
C ASP A 16 6.72 -26.39 -15.89
N GLY A 17 7.40 -25.42 -16.50
CA GLY A 17 7.94 -25.51 -17.87
C GLY A 17 6.91 -25.18 -18.97
N GLY A 18 5.66 -24.88 -18.60
CA GLY A 18 4.65 -24.41 -19.55
C GLY A 18 4.90 -22.99 -20.05
N THR A 19 4.31 -22.64 -21.19
CA THR A 19 4.36 -21.28 -21.75
C THR A 19 3.21 -20.42 -21.25
N ALA A 20 3.38 -19.09 -21.26
CA ALA A 20 2.33 -18.12 -20.95
C ALA A 20 1.67 -18.32 -19.57
N ARG A 21 2.49 -18.63 -18.55
CA ARG A 21 2.03 -18.69 -17.15
C ARG A 21 2.01 -17.30 -16.54
N LEU A 22 0.94 -16.98 -15.80
CA LEU A 22 0.84 -15.76 -15.00
C LEU A 22 1.08 -16.09 -13.53
N PHE A 23 2.08 -15.43 -12.94
CA PHE A 23 2.34 -15.49 -11.51
C PHE A 23 2.04 -14.13 -10.89
N ARG A 24 1.34 -14.15 -9.75
CA ARG A 24 1.09 -12.96 -8.93
C ARG A 24 1.16 -13.34 -7.46
N PRO A 25 1.72 -12.47 -6.59
CA PRO A 25 1.61 -12.65 -5.15
C PRO A 25 0.14 -12.71 -4.73
N ILE A 26 -0.16 -13.51 -3.71
CA ILE A 26 -1.50 -13.60 -3.12
C ILE A 26 -1.84 -12.42 -2.19
N TRP A 27 -0.81 -11.70 -1.75
CA TRP A 27 -0.93 -10.54 -0.87
C TRP A 27 -0.33 -9.31 -1.52
N LEU A 28 -0.77 -8.12 -1.09
CA LEU A 28 -0.26 -6.85 -1.56
C LEU A 28 1.27 -6.78 -1.38
N ARG A 29 1.95 -6.25 -2.40
CA ARG A 29 3.37 -5.91 -2.36
C ARG A 29 3.53 -4.44 -2.69
N ILE A 30 4.00 -3.68 -1.72
CA ILE A 30 4.35 -2.28 -1.90
C ILE A 30 5.86 -2.19 -2.09
N TRP A 31 6.31 -1.53 -3.15
CA TRP A 31 7.73 -1.46 -3.48
C TRP A 31 8.04 -0.29 -4.39
N ARG A 32 9.33 0.07 -4.42
CA ARG A 32 9.91 1.01 -5.39
C ARG A 32 10.95 0.33 -6.29
N TYR A 33 11.61 -0.70 -5.78
CA TYR A 33 12.60 -1.49 -6.50
C TYR A 33 12.24 -2.96 -6.37
N LEU A 34 12.47 -3.73 -7.45
CA LEU A 34 12.22 -5.17 -7.53
C LEU A 34 13.52 -5.84 -7.98
N GLN A 35 13.90 -6.93 -7.31
CA GLN A 35 14.97 -7.82 -7.74
C GLN A 35 14.35 -9.12 -8.26
N LEU A 36 14.84 -9.60 -9.40
CA LEU A 36 14.47 -10.89 -9.95
C LEU A 36 15.70 -11.79 -9.95
N ASP A 37 15.65 -12.85 -9.15
CA ASP A 37 16.67 -13.89 -9.11
C ASP A 37 16.14 -15.12 -9.85
N ILE A 38 16.68 -15.38 -11.04
CA ILE A 38 16.20 -16.45 -11.92
C ILE A 38 17.23 -17.58 -11.95
N ARG A 39 16.77 -18.81 -11.70
CA ARG A 39 17.56 -20.02 -11.87
C ARG A 39 16.83 -20.95 -12.84
N THR A 40 17.48 -21.29 -13.94
CA THR A 40 16.96 -22.22 -14.95
C THR A 40 17.64 -23.58 -14.84
N GLY A 41 16.92 -24.63 -15.25
CA GLY A 41 17.51 -25.96 -15.46
C GLY A 41 18.08 -26.09 -16.88
N ASP A 42 17.85 -27.24 -17.50
CA ASP A 42 18.37 -27.57 -18.83
C ASP A 42 17.72 -26.77 -19.98
N ALA A 43 16.56 -26.16 -19.73
CA ALA A 43 15.84 -25.33 -20.69
C ALA A 43 15.83 -23.85 -20.27
N PRO A 44 15.91 -22.91 -21.22
CA PRO A 44 15.83 -21.49 -20.93
C PRO A 44 14.43 -21.10 -20.43
N HIS A 45 14.38 -20.06 -19.58
CA HIS A 45 13.13 -19.45 -19.14
C HIS A 45 12.95 -18.07 -19.79
N VAL A 46 11.78 -17.83 -20.38
CA VAL A 46 11.44 -16.55 -21.01
C VAL A 46 10.46 -15.82 -20.11
N ILE A 47 10.77 -14.56 -19.80
CA ILE A 47 9.87 -13.64 -19.10
C ILE A 47 9.31 -12.68 -20.13
N ASP A 48 8.01 -12.78 -20.39
CA ASP A 48 7.33 -11.95 -21.38
C ASP A 48 7.01 -10.53 -20.86
N ASP A 49 6.62 -10.41 -19.59
CA ASP A 49 6.25 -9.14 -18.96
C ASP A 49 6.51 -9.16 -17.44
N VAL A 50 6.85 -7.99 -16.90
CA VAL A 50 6.97 -7.73 -15.47
C VAL A 50 6.37 -6.36 -15.19
N ARG A 51 5.24 -6.33 -14.48
CA ARG A 51 4.56 -5.07 -14.13
C ARG A 51 4.00 -5.08 -12.72
N GLY A 52 4.00 -3.90 -12.11
CA GLY A 52 3.21 -3.61 -10.91
C GLY A 52 1.81 -3.17 -11.29
N VAL A 53 0.81 -3.60 -10.53
CA VAL A 53 -0.57 -3.09 -10.64
C VAL A 53 -0.84 -2.28 -9.39
N PHE A 54 -1.08 -0.97 -9.56
CA PHE A 54 -1.44 -0.09 -8.46
C PHE A 54 -2.87 -0.41 -8.00
N THR A 55 -3.07 -0.52 -6.68
CA THR A 55 -4.38 -0.68 -6.05
C THR A 55 -4.39 0.06 -4.72
N ALA A 56 -5.54 0.63 -4.38
CA ALA A 56 -5.82 1.38 -3.16
C ALA A 56 -7.35 1.56 -3.06
N ASP A 57 -7.84 2.09 -1.92
CA ASP A 57 -9.20 2.63 -1.87
C ASP A 57 -9.40 3.65 -3.01
N PRO A 58 -10.55 3.63 -3.72
CA PRO A 58 -10.77 4.37 -4.95
C PRO A 58 -11.03 5.87 -4.71
N PHE A 59 -10.26 6.53 -3.85
CA PHE A 59 -10.34 7.96 -3.63
C PHE A 59 -10.00 8.75 -4.89
N GLU A 60 -10.85 9.72 -5.21
CA GLU A 60 -10.61 10.74 -6.22
C GLU A 60 -10.04 12.00 -5.56
N GLU A 61 -9.04 12.64 -6.17
CA GLU A 61 -8.49 13.91 -5.68
C GLU A 61 -9.39 15.07 -6.12
N LYS A 62 -10.30 15.53 -5.25
CA LYS A 62 -11.26 16.60 -5.57
C LYS A 62 -10.83 17.97 -5.09
N ALA A 63 -10.08 18.02 -3.99
CA ALA A 63 -9.47 19.25 -3.49
C ALA A 63 -8.15 19.53 -4.21
N SER A 64 -7.77 20.81 -4.25
CA SER A 64 -6.48 21.25 -4.78
C SER A 64 -5.83 22.25 -3.85
N PHE A 65 -4.50 22.25 -3.81
CA PHE A 65 -3.71 23.24 -3.11
C PHE A 65 -2.81 24.00 -4.08
N ALA A 66 -2.69 25.32 -3.90
CA ALA A 66 -1.85 26.18 -4.71
C ALA A 66 -1.02 27.12 -3.83
N SER A 67 0.25 27.28 -4.19
CA SER A 67 1.19 28.21 -3.58
C SER A 67 2.19 28.71 -4.63
N ASN A 68 2.79 29.86 -4.38
CA ASN A 68 3.94 30.36 -5.14
C ASN A 68 5.25 29.63 -4.78
N ASP A 69 5.27 28.86 -3.70
CA ASP A 69 6.39 28.00 -3.33
C ASP A 69 6.28 26.63 -4.03
N PRO A 70 7.19 26.28 -4.96
CA PRO A 70 7.16 25.00 -5.68
C PRO A 70 7.38 23.78 -4.76
N GLU A 71 8.04 23.94 -3.62
CA GLU A 71 8.26 22.81 -2.69
C GLU A 71 6.95 22.37 -2.03
N LEU A 72 6.03 23.30 -1.75
CA LEU A 72 4.72 22.95 -1.18
C LEU A 72 3.87 22.12 -2.14
N ARG A 73 4.03 22.31 -3.46
CA ARG A 73 3.40 21.44 -4.45
C ARG A 73 3.94 20.01 -4.38
N ARG A 74 5.26 19.85 -4.25
CA ARG A 74 5.88 18.53 -4.08
C ARG A 74 5.42 17.84 -2.81
N ILE A 75 5.30 18.59 -1.71
CA ILE A 75 4.80 18.10 -0.43
C ILE A 75 3.34 17.62 -0.57
N TRP A 76 2.50 18.39 -1.25
CA TRP A 76 1.12 17.99 -1.55
C TRP A 76 1.07 16.68 -2.34
N ASP A 77 1.79 16.60 -3.46
CA ASP A 77 1.79 15.41 -4.34
C ASP A 77 2.30 14.16 -3.60
N VAL A 78 3.35 14.31 -2.78
CA VAL A 78 3.90 13.22 -1.96
C VAL A 78 2.94 12.83 -0.84
N GLY A 79 2.35 13.80 -0.15
CA GLY A 79 1.38 13.58 0.92
C GLY A 79 0.17 12.81 0.41
N TRP A 80 -0.43 13.26 -0.69
CA TRP A 80 -1.58 12.59 -1.29
C TRP A 80 -1.23 11.18 -1.78
N ARG A 81 -0.10 11.01 -2.45
CA ARG A 81 0.37 9.67 -2.85
C ARG A 81 0.57 8.75 -1.64
N THR A 82 1.11 9.27 -0.54
CA THR A 82 1.35 8.50 0.69
C THR A 82 0.04 8.08 1.33
N THR A 83 -0.92 8.99 1.45
CA THR A 83 -2.28 8.71 1.92
C THR A 83 -2.94 7.61 1.11
N ARG A 84 -2.85 7.65 -0.22
CA ARG A 84 -3.40 6.59 -1.08
C ARG A 84 -2.69 5.25 -0.89
N LEU A 85 -1.37 5.23 -0.71
CA LEU A 85 -0.64 3.98 -0.45
C LEU A 85 -1.00 3.38 0.92
N CYS A 86 -1.31 4.21 1.91
CA CYS A 86 -1.75 3.82 3.24
C CYS A 86 -3.28 3.62 3.35
N SER A 87 -4.01 3.57 2.23
CA SER A 87 -5.47 3.37 2.22
C SER A 87 -5.81 2.21 1.30
N GLY A 88 -6.05 1.04 1.88
CA GLY A 88 -6.56 -0.15 1.20
C GLY A 88 -7.97 -0.48 1.67
N GLU A 89 -8.16 -1.71 2.11
CA GLU A 89 -9.39 -2.15 2.78
C GLU A 89 -9.57 -1.49 4.16
N THR A 90 -8.45 -1.09 4.78
CA THR A 90 -8.36 -0.27 5.99
C THR A 90 -7.32 0.84 5.79
N PHE A 91 -7.23 1.75 6.75
CA PHE A 91 -6.09 2.65 6.85
C PHE A 91 -4.90 1.90 7.44
N PHE A 92 -3.72 2.10 6.87
CA PHE A 92 -2.46 1.51 7.34
C PHE A 92 -1.57 2.59 7.97
N ASP A 93 -0.81 2.23 8.99
CA ASP A 93 0.31 3.04 9.48
C ASP A 93 1.37 3.22 8.39
N CYS A 94 1.73 2.12 7.73
CA CYS A 94 2.69 2.08 6.65
C CYS A 94 2.31 1.01 5.64
N PRO A 95 2.58 1.24 4.35
CA PRO A 95 2.11 0.36 3.30
C PRO A 95 3.02 -0.87 3.12
N TYR A 96 4.22 -0.88 3.71
CA TYR A 96 5.22 -1.93 3.49
C TYR A 96 5.36 -2.93 4.63
N TYR A 97 5.55 -2.46 5.87
CA TYR A 97 5.98 -3.32 6.98
C TYR A 97 4.79 -3.95 7.70
N GLU A 98 3.99 -3.13 8.39
CA GLU A 98 3.01 -3.60 9.36
C GLU A 98 1.62 -3.73 8.73
N GLN A 99 1.22 -2.75 7.93
CA GLN A 99 -0.10 -2.70 7.30
C GLN A 99 -1.23 -2.80 8.33
N LEU A 100 -1.03 -2.23 9.53
CA LEU A 100 -1.98 -2.30 10.63
C LEU A 100 -2.79 -1.00 10.76
N GLN A 101 -4.04 -1.13 11.19
CA GLN A 101 -4.93 0.03 11.38
C GLN A 101 -4.77 0.63 12.77
N TYR A 102 -3.66 1.35 13.00
CA TYR A 102 -3.45 2.07 14.25
C TYR A 102 -4.43 3.26 14.37
N VAL A 103 -5.07 3.39 15.55
CA VAL A 103 -6.10 4.41 15.81
C VAL A 103 -5.56 5.83 15.66
N GLY A 104 -4.34 6.09 16.16
CA GLY A 104 -3.71 7.41 16.13
C GLY A 104 -3.48 7.90 14.71
N ASP A 105 -2.84 7.07 13.89
CA ASP A 105 -2.54 7.30 12.48
C ASP A 105 -3.82 7.45 11.66
N THR A 106 -4.77 6.52 11.86
CA THR A 106 -6.06 6.51 11.18
C THR A 106 -6.81 7.83 11.35
N ARG A 107 -6.79 8.43 12.54
CA ARG A 107 -7.47 9.72 12.76
C ARG A 107 -6.94 10.81 11.82
N ILE A 108 -5.62 10.88 11.63
CA ILE A 108 -5.00 11.91 10.78
C ILE A 108 -5.27 11.61 9.31
N VAL A 109 -5.08 10.37 8.87
CA VAL A 109 -5.29 9.96 7.47
C VAL A 109 -6.77 10.10 7.08
N ALA A 110 -7.70 9.79 7.97
CA ALA A 110 -9.13 9.99 7.76
C ALA A 110 -9.48 11.48 7.53
N LEU A 111 -8.90 12.39 8.31
CA LEU A 111 -9.12 13.82 8.11
C LEU A 111 -8.59 14.27 6.73
N ILE A 112 -7.41 13.81 6.33
CA ILE A 112 -6.84 14.15 5.02
C ILE A 112 -7.74 13.63 3.89
N THR A 113 -8.09 12.34 3.92
CA THR A 113 -8.91 11.72 2.87
C THR A 113 -10.27 12.38 2.74
N MET A 114 -10.99 12.58 3.85
CA MET A 114 -12.29 13.28 3.81
C MET A 114 -12.17 14.71 3.26
N ASN A 115 -11.12 15.46 3.57
CA ASN A 115 -10.93 16.82 3.04
C ASN A 115 -10.53 16.84 1.56
N VAL A 116 -9.76 15.85 1.09
CA VAL A 116 -9.25 15.82 -0.28
C VAL A 116 -10.22 15.16 -1.26
N SER A 117 -10.83 14.03 -0.87
CA SER A 117 -11.72 13.26 -1.75
C SER A 117 -13.20 13.51 -1.51
N GLY A 118 -13.56 14.05 -0.33
CA GLY A 118 -14.94 14.14 0.12
C GLY A 118 -15.58 12.77 0.39
N ASP A 119 -14.78 11.69 0.41
CA ASP A 119 -15.25 10.33 0.64
C ASP A 119 -14.92 9.91 2.08
N ASP A 120 -15.94 9.45 2.80
CA ASP A 120 -15.87 9.08 4.20
C ASP A 120 -16.20 7.59 4.44
N ARG A 121 -16.33 6.78 3.38
CA ARG A 121 -16.68 5.35 3.48
C ARG A 121 -15.64 4.59 4.30
N LEU A 122 -14.35 4.74 3.96
CA LEU A 122 -13.26 4.09 4.69
C LEU A 122 -13.13 4.60 6.13
N THR A 123 -13.41 5.89 6.37
CA THR A 123 -13.47 6.47 7.71
C THR A 123 -14.59 5.88 8.55
N ARG A 124 -15.80 5.74 8.00
CA ARG A 124 -16.91 5.07 8.70
C ARG A 124 -16.56 3.62 9.01
N ASN A 125 -15.95 2.91 8.06
CA ASN A 125 -15.50 1.54 8.28
C ASN A 125 -14.50 1.45 9.45
N ALA A 126 -13.50 2.33 9.48
CA ALA A 126 -12.52 2.39 10.56
C ALA A 126 -13.15 2.66 11.94
N ILE A 127 -14.11 3.59 12.02
CA ILE A 127 -14.84 3.86 13.27
C ILE A 127 -15.57 2.59 13.75
N MET A 128 -16.18 1.85 12.83
CA MET A 128 -16.85 0.59 13.17
C MET A 128 -15.87 -0.48 13.64
N HIS A 129 -14.72 -0.63 12.99
CA HIS A 129 -13.67 -1.56 13.41
C HIS A 129 -13.17 -1.24 14.82
N PHE A 130 -12.89 0.03 15.13
CA PHE A 130 -12.46 0.43 16.47
C PHE A 130 -13.55 0.29 17.53
N HIS A 131 -14.81 0.51 17.16
CA HIS A 131 -15.92 0.24 18.05
C HIS A 131 -16.03 -1.26 18.39
N GLN A 132 -15.83 -2.12 17.39
CA GLN A 132 -15.88 -3.58 17.52
C GLN A 132 -14.63 -4.16 18.20
N SER A 133 -13.50 -3.44 18.21
CA SER A 133 -12.26 -3.88 18.85
C SER A 133 -12.20 -3.63 20.36
N ARG A 134 -13.30 -3.15 20.97
CA ARG A 134 -13.36 -2.87 22.39
C ARG A 134 -13.15 -4.13 23.23
N VAL A 135 -12.30 -4.01 24.25
CA VAL A 135 -12.11 -5.08 25.25
C VAL A 135 -13.12 -4.94 26.40
N VAL A 136 -13.12 -5.88 27.34
CA VAL A 136 -14.14 -6.04 28.40
C VAL A 136 -14.31 -4.77 29.27
N ASP A 137 -13.24 -4.00 29.48
CA ASP A 137 -13.26 -2.74 30.23
C ASP A 137 -13.83 -1.54 29.43
N GLY A 138 -14.14 -1.74 28.15
CA GLY A 138 -14.71 -0.74 27.25
C GLY A 138 -13.70 0.10 26.47
N LEU A 139 -12.39 -0.10 26.67
CA LEU A 139 -11.35 0.57 25.89
C LEU A 139 -11.25 -0.05 24.49
N ALA A 140 -11.12 0.79 23.46
CA ALA A 140 -10.79 0.33 22.12
C ALA A 140 -9.34 -0.16 22.05
N ALA A 141 -9.08 -1.18 21.24
CA ALA A 141 -7.71 -1.61 20.96
C ALA A 141 -6.90 -0.50 20.25
N SER A 142 -5.58 -0.48 20.44
CA SER A 142 -4.68 0.50 19.82
C SER A 142 -4.60 0.37 18.30
N HIS A 143 -4.90 -0.83 17.79
CA HIS A 143 -5.07 -1.14 16.37
C HIS A 143 -6.19 -2.17 16.21
N SER A 144 -6.82 -2.21 15.05
CA SER A 144 -7.84 -3.21 14.66
C SER A 144 -7.45 -3.98 13.42
#